data_AF-A0A2N2DK50-F1
#
_entry.id   AF-A0A2N2DK50-F1
#
_cell.length_a   1.000
_cell.length_b   1.000
_cell.length_c   1.000
_cell.angle_alpha   90.00
_cell.angle_beta   90.00
_cell.angle_gamma   90.00
#
_symmetry.space_group_name_H-M   'P 1'
#
loop_
_entity.id
_entity.type
_entity.pdbx_description
1 polymer ?
#
loop_
_entity_poly.entity_id
_entity_poly.type
_entity_poly.pdbx_seq_one_letter_code
_entity_poly.pdbx_strand_id
1 'polypeptide(L)' 'MNKELEKQKELLNLITQGRAYNVNLLIQEGADINAEDEYGDTPLHHAVTLGKTRIAKILIENGADLNARNNNLFPQQ' A
#
# COMPACT_ATOMS: atom_id res chain seq x y z
N MET A 1 12.31 -15.77 -9.08
CA MET A 1 11.26 -15.01 -8.37
C MET A 1 11.80 -13.59 -8.17
N ASN A 2 11.09 -12.57 -8.65
CA ASN A 2 11.60 -11.20 -8.72
C ASN A 2 11.64 -10.58 -7.31
N LYS A 3 12.79 -10.07 -6.87
CA LYS A 3 12.97 -9.47 -5.53
C LYS A 3 11.98 -8.32 -5.26
N GLU A 4 11.59 -7.60 -6.30
CA GLU A 4 10.63 -6.49 -6.22
C GLU A 4 9.22 -6.97 -5.86
N LEU A 5 8.79 -8.09 -6.45
CA LEU A 5 7.47 -8.68 -6.20
C LEU A 5 7.35 -9.18 -4.75
N GLU A 6 8.46 -9.65 -4.16
CA GLU A 6 8.48 -10.09 -2.76
C GLU A 6 8.38 -8.90 -1.80
N LYS A 7 9.09 -7.80 -2.07
CA LYS A 7 8.97 -6.57 -1.26
C LYS A 7 7.54 -6.02 -1.26
N GLN A 8 6.88 -6.04 -2.41
CA GLN A 8 5.50 -5.56 -2.52
C GLN A 8 4.52 -6.44 -1.72
N LYS A 9 4.62 -7.76 -1.87
CA LYS A 9 3.79 -8.70 -1.09
C LYS A 9 4.05 -8.53 0.41
N GLU A 10 5.29 -8.32 0.80
CA GLU A 10 5.65 -8.06 2.19
C GLU A 10 5.02 -6.76 2.70
N LEU A 11 5.09 -5.67 1.92
CA LEU A 11 4.45 -4.40 2.26
C LEU A 11 2.94 -4.57 2.52
N LEU A 12 2.22 -5.24 1.62
CA LEU A 12 0.79 -5.49 1.78
C LEU A 12 0.49 -6.36 3.01
N ASN A 13 1.29 -7.40 3.26
CA ASN A 13 1.12 -8.25 4.44
C ASN A 13 1.32 -7.46 5.76
N LEU A 14 2.30 -6.56 5.82
CA LEU A 14 2.53 -5.69 6.98
C LEU A 14 1.35 -4.74 7.23
N ILE A 15 0.72 -4.25 6.17
CA ILE A 15 -0.46 -3.39 6.23
C ILE A 15 -1.65 -4.17 6.81
N THR A 16 -1.92 -5.37 6.28
CA THR A 16 -2.98 -6.25 6.77
C THR A 16 -2.83 -6.57 8.25
N GLN A 17 -1.59 -6.84 8.69
CA GLN A 17 -1.26 -7.11 10.08
C GLN A 17 -1.23 -5.86 10.98
N GLY A 18 -1.31 -4.65 10.43
CA GLY A 18 -1.26 -3.41 11.22
C GLY A 18 0.14 -3.01 11.70
N ARG A 19 1.21 -3.54 11.10
CA ARG A 19 2.61 -3.31 11.53
C ARG A 19 3.16 -1.98 11.02
N ALA A 20 2.63 -0.86 11.55
CA ALA A 20 2.96 0.49 11.12
C ALA A 20 4.46 0.82 11.08
N TYR A 21 5.24 0.38 12.08
CA TYR A 21 6.69 0.60 12.11
C TYR A 21 7.40 -0.08 10.93
N ASN A 22 7.05 -1.33 10.65
CA ASN A 22 7.66 -2.10 9.55
C ASN A 22 7.25 -1.56 8.19
N VAL A 23 6.01 -1.09 8.04
CA VAL A 23 5.56 -0.40 6.81
C VAL A 23 6.47 0.80 6.51
N ASN A 24 6.70 1.66 7.52
CA ASN A 24 7.56 2.83 7.35
C ASN A 24 9.01 2.41 7.01
N LEU A 25 9.55 1.41 7.71
CA LEU A 25 10.91 0.93 7.45
C LEU A 25 11.06 0.43 6.00
N LEU A 26 10.12 -0.39 5.53
CA LEU A 26 10.19 -0.99 4.21
C LEU A 26 10.09 0.05 3.08
N ILE A 27 9.29 1.10 3.27
CA ILE A 27 9.23 2.27 2.37
C ILE A 27 10.58 2.99 2.33
N GLN A 28 11.23 3.20 3.49
CA GLN A 28 12.55 3.82 3.56
C GLN A 28 13.65 2.95 2.92
N GLU A 29 13.47 1.63 2.85
CA GLU A 29 14.31 0.69 2.12
C GLU A 29 14.00 0.62 0.60
N GLY A 30 13.20 1.56 0.11
CA GLY A 30 12.90 1.74 -1.30
C GLY A 30 11.81 0.81 -1.83
N ALA A 31 10.92 0.29 -0.97
CA ALA A 31 9.72 -0.36 -1.47
C ALA A 31 8.82 0.67 -2.16
N ASP A 32 8.26 0.28 -3.30
CA ASP A 32 7.35 1.13 -4.05
C ASP A 32 6.03 1.30 -3.28
N ILE A 33 5.80 2.53 -2.84
CA ILE A 33 4.64 2.94 -2.04
C ILE A 33 3.33 2.93 -2.84
N ASN A 34 3.42 2.98 -4.17
CA ASN A 34 2.29 2.99 -5.09
C ASN A 34 2.16 1.68 -5.86
N ALA A 35 2.90 0.65 -5.47
CA ALA A 35 2.91 -0.62 -6.16
C ALA A 35 1.51 -1.26 -6.18
N GLU A 36 0.98 -1.50 -7.37
CA GLU A 36 -0.34 -2.08 -7.58
C GLU A 36 -0.31 -3.61 -7.53
N ASP A 37 -1.26 -4.21 -6.81
CA ASP A 37 -1.48 -5.66 -6.88
C ASP A 37 -2.24 -6.07 -8.15
N GLU A 38 -2.61 -7.36 -8.25
CA GLU A 38 -3.34 -7.89 -9.41
C GLU A 38 -4.72 -7.24 -9.63
N TYR A 39 -5.25 -6.55 -8.63
CA TYR A 39 -6.52 -5.81 -8.67
C TYR A 39 -6.32 -4.31 -8.88
N GLY A 40 -5.09 -3.83 -9.04
CA GLY A 40 -4.79 -2.41 -9.09
C GLY A 40 -4.81 -1.74 -7.72
N ASP A 41 -4.93 -2.50 -6.63
CA ASP A 41 -4.96 -1.94 -5.29
C ASP A 41 -3.53 -1.60 -4.85
N THR A 42 -3.30 -0.32 -4.57
CA THR A 42 -2.07 0.17 -3.94
C THR A 42 -2.06 -0.14 -2.43
N PRO A 43 -0.91 -0.04 -1.74
CA PRO A 43 -0.84 -0.02 -0.28
C PRO A 43 -1.88 0.87 0.43
N LEU A 44 -2.20 2.03 -0.13
CA LEU A 44 -3.17 2.95 0.44
C LEU A 44 -4.62 2.43 0.37
N HIS A 45 -5.02 1.84 -0.77
CA HIS A 45 -6.31 1.15 -0.93
C HIS A 45 -6.53 0.10 0.17
N HIS A 46 -5.52 -0.73 0.42
CA HIS A 46 -5.55 -1.75 1.49
C HIS A 46 -5.66 -1.11 2.88
N ALA A 47 -4.84 -0.10 3.17
CA ALA A 47 -4.85 0.55 4.48
C ALA A 47 -6.20 1.23 4.80
N VAL A 48 -6.82 1.87 3.81
CA VAL A 48 -8.13 2.52 3.95
C VAL A 48 -9.24 1.48 4.10
N THR A 49 -9.26 0.46 3.24
CA THR A 49 -10.29 -0.61 3.26
C THR A 49 -10.29 -1.37 4.59
N LEU A 50 -9.11 -1.60 5.16
CA LEU A 50 -8.94 -2.30 6.43
C LEU A 50 -9.03 -1.39 7.67
N GLY A 51 -9.31 -0.08 7.50
CA GLY A 51 -9.43 0.88 8.60
C GLY A 51 -8.12 1.13 9.36
N LYS A 52 -6.96 0.91 8.72
CA LYS A 52 -5.63 1.07 9.33
C LYS A 52 -5.18 2.53 9.30
N THR A 53 -5.90 3.41 10.00
CA THR A 53 -5.69 4.88 9.95
C THR A 53 -4.24 5.31 10.19
N ARG A 54 -3.53 4.66 11.13
CA ARG A 54 -2.11 4.97 11.39
C ARG A 54 -1.22 4.65 10.19
N ILE A 55 -1.47 3.55 9.50
CA ILE A 55 -0.71 3.14 8.33
C ILE A 55 -1.07 4.02 7.13
N ALA A 56 -2.36 4.31 6.92
CA ALA A 56 -2.81 5.24 5.89
C ALA A 56 -2.10 6.60 6.04
N LYS A 57 -2.01 7.12 7.28
CA LYS A 57 -1.27 8.35 7.57
C LYS A 57 0.23 8.24 7.19
N ILE A 58 0.90 7.16 7.55
CA ILE A 58 2.31 6.92 7.17
C ILE A 58 2.47 6.92 5.65
N LEU A 59 1.58 6.23 4.93
CA LEU A 59 1.63 6.16 3.47
C LEU A 59 1.45 7.55 2.85
N ILE A 60 0.48 8.34 3.33
CA ILE A 60 0.21 9.70 2.87
C ILE A 60 1.41 10.62 3.15
N GLU A 61 1.98 10.55 4.36
CA GLU A 61 3.15 11.34 4.76
C GLU A 61 4.40 11.02 3.92
N ASN A 62 4.51 9.78 3.42
CA ASN A 62 5.58 9.36 2.51
C ASN A 62 5.23 9.54 1.02
N GLY A 63 4.13 10.23 0.68
CA GLY A 63 3.80 10.61 -0.69
C GLY A 63 3.06 9.54 -1.51
N ALA A 64 2.30 8.64 -0.86
CA ALA A 64 1.39 7.74 -1.57
C ALA A 64 0.39 8.55 -2.42
N ASP A 65 0.10 8.06 -3.64
CA ASP A 65 -0.85 8.70 -4.53
C ASP A 65 -2.28 8.55 -4.01
N LEU A 66 -2.86 9.68 -3.59
CA LEU A 66 -4.24 9.77 -3.11
C LEU A 66 -5.27 9.56 -4.22
N ASN A 67 -4.88 9.75 -5.48
CA ASN A 67 -5.76 9.64 -6.64
C ASN A 67 -5.57 8.31 -7.37
N ALA A 68 -4.76 7.39 -6.83
CA ALA A 68 -4.60 6.06 -7.39
C ALA A 68 -5.96 5.39 -7.53
N ARG A 69 -6.17 4.71 -8.67
CA ARG A 69 -7.41 4.01 -8.98
C ARG A 69 -7.11 2.53 -9.12
N ASN A 70 -7.85 1.71 -8.40
CA ASN A 70 -7.84 0.28 -8.61
C ASN A 70 -8.68 -0.12 -9.83
N ASN A 71 -8.55 -1.37 -10.25
CA ASN A 71 -9.30 -1.94 -11.37
C ASN A 71 -10.73 -2.35 -10.98
N ASN A 72 -11.16 -2.06 -9.75
CA ASN A 72 -12.54 -2.29 -9.36
C ASN A 72 -13.43 -1.39 -10.20
N LEU A 73 -14.28 -2.01 -11.01
CA LEU A 73 -15.21 -1.39 -11.96
C LEU A 73 -16.31 -0.53 -11.31
N PHE A 74 -16.12 -0.02 -10.09
CA PHE A 74 -16.99 1.03 -9.58
C PHE A 74 -16.74 2.28 -10.43
N PRO A 75 -17.66 2.63 -11.34
CA PRO A 75 -17.54 3.88 -12.07
C PRO A 75 -17.74 4.97 -11.03
N GLN A 76 -16.66 5.63 -10.62
CA GLN A 76 -16.78 6.84 -9.84
C GLN A 76 -17.09 7.99 -10.80
N GLN A 77 -18.41 8.23 -10.91
CA GLN A 77 -19.11 9.38 -11.48
C GLN A 77 -19.20 9.47 -13.02
#